data_AF-A0A7J9WV50-F1
#
_entry.id   AF-A0A7J9WV50-F1
#
_cell.length_a   1.000
_cell.length_b   1.000
_cell.length_c   1.000
_cell.angle_alpha   90.00
_cell.angle_beta   90.00
_cell.angle_gamma   90.00
#
_symmetry.space_group_name_H-M   'P 1'
#
loop_
_entity.id
_entity.type
_entity.pdbx_description
1 polymer ?
#
loop_
_entity_poly.entity_id
_entity_poly.type
_entity_poly.pdbx_seq_one_letter_code
_entity_poly.pdbx_strand_id
1 'polypeptide(L)'
;MVVGALRDSLARRAGFRAFRSARRSEAPPKPRDSLARRAGFRAFRSTRRSEAPPKPRDAARSARRGARDPRLGWTRTLRRIWPGGCCLVDEVMERRESISYAKLYRQWERFSWSATDIDFSRDIVDWREKLDDKQRDALLWNYSLFLVGEEAVARDLTPVLDAAEGFPESLFLTTQIVDEARHHVFFDRFVREVAGLGTDTASTLGAVDSYLTWGFRQVFDELDRVTNALRRRPTDKALLAQSLALYHVVVEGMLAIAGQHFIQRYLEEKAMLPGFFAGINNVARDESRHVAFGIAFLGDLVRDSDECRAAAIELWDRVLPWAVGVFIPPNFDRDYTEAFGFTLEEIYAFGLRSFEMKLGRMGIDPEEVALLRREDRSLPYEERARRLWVLIEAGILGDDRREPEPTGEALEILFDSMTKSIDLDVARSLKGPIEWRFTDGDPWHIVVTNGHAEAKPGLAGTPALTLETTTSEWAKIAVERTHPVRSLAGRRLRLRGSLAAKAKASKLFKLG
;
A
#
# COMPACT_ATOMS: atom_id res chain seq x y z
N MET A 1 33.35 11.15 38.51
CA MET A 1 32.74 9.82 38.76
C MET A 1 31.24 9.96 38.54
N VAL A 2 30.65 8.98 37.86
CA VAL A 2 29.26 8.93 37.33
C VAL A 2 29.15 9.28 35.83
N VAL A 3 29.83 8.46 35.03
CA VAL A 3 29.52 8.16 33.62
C VAL A 3 29.75 6.66 33.49
N GLY A 4 28.70 5.85 33.66
CA GLY A 4 28.85 4.40 33.73
C GLY A 4 27.57 3.56 33.84
N ALA A 5 26.38 4.17 33.92
CA ALA A 5 25.13 3.42 34.19
C ALA A 5 24.02 3.57 33.13
N LEU A 6 24.32 4.12 31.94
CA LEU A 6 23.30 4.34 30.90
C LEU A 6 23.61 3.66 29.55
N ARG A 7 24.56 2.73 29.52
CA ARG A 7 24.92 1.96 28.31
C ARG A 7 24.37 0.52 28.25
N ASP A 8 23.76 0.02 29.33
CA ASP A 8 23.35 -1.40 29.45
C ASP A 8 21.84 -1.67 29.34
N SER A 9 21.02 -0.66 29.04
CA SER A 9 19.56 -0.82 28.92
C SER A 9 19.04 -1.00 27.48
N LEU A 10 19.81 -0.58 26.46
CA LEU A 10 19.36 -0.63 25.06
C LEU A 10 19.72 -1.93 24.31
N ALA A 11 20.56 -2.80 24.87
CA ALA A 11 21.00 -4.04 24.22
C ALA A 11 20.09 -5.26 24.48
N ARG A 12 18.94 -5.12 25.15
CA ARG A 12 18.05 -6.26 25.49
C ARG A 12 16.69 -6.29 24.77
N ARG A 13 16.46 -5.42 23.78
CA ARG A 13 15.20 -5.43 22.99
C ARG A 13 15.36 -5.73 21.50
N ALA A 14 16.58 -5.94 21.00
CA ALA A 14 16.80 -6.45 19.64
C ALA A 14 17.03 -7.98 19.70
N GLY A 15 15.99 -8.75 19.39
CA GLY A 15 16.06 -10.21 19.28
C GLY A 15 16.81 -10.68 18.04
N PHE A 16 18.11 -10.40 17.95
CA PHE A 16 18.99 -10.98 16.93
C PHE A 16 19.75 -12.16 17.56
N ARG A 17 19.23 -13.39 17.40
CA ARG A 17 20.00 -14.59 17.70
C ARG A 17 20.95 -14.87 16.53
N ALA A 18 22.17 -14.35 16.64
CA ALA A 18 23.28 -14.79 15.82
C ALA A 18 23.54 -16.29 16.08
N PHE A 19 23.32 -17.14 15.06
CA PHE A 19 23.76 -18.53 15.07
C PHE A 19 25.30 -18.55 15.05
N ARG A 20 25.92 -18.85 16.20
CA ARG A 20 27.32 -19.27 16.27
C ARG A 20 27.42 -20.68 15.70
N SER A 21 27.91 -20.83 14.47
CA SER A 21 28.33 -22.13 13.97
C SER A 21 29.63 -22.55 14.68
N ALA A 22 29.55 -23.64 15.42
CA ALA A 22 30.71 -24.30 15.99
C ALA A 22 31.53 -24.90 14.83
N ARG A 23 32.78 -24.45 14.69
CA ARG A 23 33.78 -25.11 13.85
C ARG A 23 33.98 -26.53 14.37
N ARG A 24 33.55 -27.53 13.60
CA ARG A 24 34.14 -28.87 13.63
C ARG A 24 34.93 -29.07 12.34
N SER A 25 36.20 -29.33 12.52
CA SER A 25 37.16 -29.73 11.51
C SER A 25 36.85 -31.15 11.04
N GLU A 26 36.47 -31.31 9.79
CA GLU A 26 36.62 -32.59 9.08
C GLU A 26 37.26 -32.33 7.72
N ALA A 27 38.34 -33.06 7.46
CA ALA A 27 39.18 -32.96 6.27
C ALA A 27 38.44 -33.47 5.02
N PRO A 28 38.77 -32.97 3.80
CA PRO A 28 38.11 -33.43 2.58
C PRO A 28 38.67 -34.79 2.14
N PRO A 29 37.84 -35.71 1.61
CA PRO A 29 38.36 -36.91 0.96
C PRO A 29 38.93 -36.56 -0.42
N LYS A 30 40.10 -37.14 -0.73
CA LYS A 30 40.77 -37.06 -2.03
C LYS A 30 39.99 -37.78 -3.14
N PRO A 31 40.15 -37.37 -4.42
CA PRO A 31 39.36 -37.90 -5.53
C PRO A 31 39.82 -39.31 -5.94
N ARG A 32 38.86 -40.15 -6.35
CA ARG A 32 39.14 -41.41 -7.05
C ARG A 32 38.97 -41.20 -8.55
N ASP A 33 40.01 -41.62 -9.27
CA ASP A 33 40.08 -41.68 -10.72
C ASP A 33 39.13 -42.72 -11.35
N SER A 34 38.86 -42.46 -12.63
CA SER A 34 38.51 -43.39 -13.70
C SER A 34 37.03 -43.77 -13.86
N LEU A 35 36.41 -43.33 -14.96
CA LEU A 35 36.38 -44.09 -16.22
C LEU A 35 35.63 -43.32 -17.30
N ALA A 36 36.30 -43.15 -18.43
CA ALA A 36 35.77 -42.61 -19.66
C ALA A 36 34.63 -43.49 -20.23
N ARG A 37 33.56 -42.87 -20.70
CA ARG A 37 32.78 -43.37 -21.84
C ARG A 37 32.44 -42.24 -22.79
N ARG A 38 32.83 -42.47 -24.05
CA ARG A 38 32.65 -41.63 -25.23
C ARG A 38 31.20 -41.69 -25.73
N ALA A 39 30.67 -40.54 -26.10
CA ALA A 39 29.82 -40.29 -27.27
C ALA A 39 29.92 -38.77 -27.51
N GLY A 40 30.30 -38.19 -28.66
CA GLY A 40 30.33 -38.69 -30.02
C GLY A 40 29.31 -37.92 -30.87
N PHE A 41 29.78 -36.83 -31.51
CA PHE A 41 29.17 -36.07 -32.62
C PHE A 41 27.99 -35.12 -32.26
N ARG A 42 27.87 -33.89 -32.79
CA ARG A 42 28.43 -33.27 -34.01
C ARG A 42 28.42 -31.74 -33.88
N ALA A 43 29.57 -31.09 -34.12
CA ALA A 43 29.67 -29.64 -34.29
C ALA A 43 29.39 -29.26 -35.75
N PHE A 44 28.64 -28.18 -35.98
CA PHE A 44 28.49 -27.56 -37.30
C PHE A 44 29.40 -26.32 -37.36
N ARG A 45 30.37 -26.34 -38.28
CA ARG A 45 31.24 -25.19 -38.59
C ARG A 45 30.74 -24.48 -39.85
N SER A 46 30.66 -23.16 -39.71
CA SER A 46 30.95 -22.08 -40.67
C SER A 46 30.45 -22.15 -42.12
N THR A 47 29.77 -21.08 -42.51
CA THR A 47 29.99 -20.44 -43.81
C THR A 47 30.31 -18.96 -43.59
N ARG A 48 31.57 -18.59 -43.85
CA ARG A 48 32.00 -17.21 -44.09
C ARG A 48 31.51 -16.78 -45.47
N ARG A 49 30.96 -15.57 -45.59
CA ARG A 49 31.00 -14.77 -46.82
C ARG A 49 31.55 -13.38 -46.46
N SER A 50 32.72 -13.06 -47.01
CA SER A 50 33.17 -11.72 -47.37
C SER A 50 32.29 -11.21 -48.52
N GLU A 51 32.12 -9.93 -48.87
CA GLU A 51 32.87 -8.69 -48.66
C GLU A 51 32.00 -7.53 -49.21
N ALA A 52 32.08 -6.32 -48.62
CA ALA A 52 32.18 -5.01 -49.34
C ALA A 52 31.93 -3.82 -48.37
N PRO A 53 32.78 -2.78 -48.35
CA PRO A 53 32.65 -1.60 -47.49
C PRO A 53 31.80 -0.48 -48.15
N PRO A 54 31.19 0.43 -47.38
CA PRO A 54 30.47 1.57 -47.95
C PRO A 54 31.43 2.69 -48.40
N LYS A 55 31.13 3.32 -49.54
CA LYS A 55 31.84 4.48 -50.11
C LYS A 55 31.51 5.79 -49.37
N PRO A 56 32.43 6.77 -49.29
CA PRO A 56 32.20 8.08 -48.68
C PRO A 56 31.84 9.15 -49.73
N ARG A 57 30.99 10.13 -49.33
CA ARG A 57 30.76 11.51 -49.85
C ARG A 57 29.30 11.92 -49.60
N ASP A 58 28.91 13.12 -49.15
CA ASP A 58 29.54 14.44 -49.17
C ASP A 58 29.18 15.27 -47.92
N ALA A 59 30.17 16.01 -47.41
CA ALA A 59 29.97 17.14 -46.51
C ALA A 59 29.93 18.42 -47.36
N ALA A 60 28.78 19.09 -47.43
CA ALA A 60 28.66 20.54 -47.62
C ALA A 60 27.18 20.96 -47.65
N ARG A 61 26.67 21.44 -46.50
CA ARG A 61 25.87 22.67 -46.47
C ARG A 61 25.90 23.24 -45.06
N SER A 62 26.57 24.39 -44.99
CA SER A 62 26.81 25.19 -43.82
C SER A 62 25.53 25.87 -43.31
N ALA A 63 25.50 26.02 -41.98
CA ALA A 63 25.10 27.22 -41.25
C ALA A 63 23.74 27.85 -41.57
N ARG A 64 22.73 27.46 -40.79
CA ARG A 64 21.88 28.43 -40.06
C ARG A 64 21.61 27.89 -38.65
N ARG A 65 22.39 28.37 -37.68
CA ARG A 65 22.16 28.13 -36.25
C ARG A 65 20.97 28.99 -35.81
N GLY A 66 19.81 28.37 -35.60
CA GLY A 66 18.82 28.85 -34.65
C GLY A 66 19.09 28.13 -33.33
N ALA A 67 19.31 28.87 -32.25
CA ALA A 67 19.46 28.30 -30.90
C ALA A 67 18.24 27.41 -30.60
N ARG A 68 18.46 26.10 -30.43
CA ARG A 68 17.44 25.17 -29.95
C ARG A 68 17.52 25.15 -28.43
N ASP A 69 16.42 25.49 -27.80
CA ASP A 69 16.21 25.33 -26.37
C ASP A 69 16.36 23.84 -25.99
N PRO A 70 17.29 23.47 -25.09
CA PRO A 70 17.46 22.11 -24.61
C PRO A 70 16.19 21.50 -24.03
N ARG A 71 15.26 22.31 -23.48
CA ARG A 71 14.02 21.85 -22.82
C ARG A 71 13.04 21.16 -23.77
N LEU A 72 13.06 21.51 -25.06
CA LEU A 72 12.17 20.94 -26.09
C LEU A 72 12.66 19.60 -26.67
N GLY A 73 13.93 19.25 -26.47
CA GLY A 73 14.50 17.97 -26.94
C GLY A 73 14.17 16.79 -26.01
N TRP A 74 14.08 17.06 -24.71
CA TRP A 74 13.82 16.06 -23.67
C TRP A 74 12.37 15.56 -23.71
N THR A 75 11.39 16.46 -23.79
CA THR A 75 9.95 16.13 -23.84
C THR A 75 9.56 15.36 -25.11
N ARG A 76 10.21 15.65 -26.25
CA ARG A 76 9.87 15.07 -27.56
C ARG A 76 10.50 13.71 -27.80
N THR A 77 11.63 13.41 -27.15
CA THR A 77 12.30 12.11 -27.22
C THR A 77 11.63 11.10 -26.29
N LEU A 78 11.23 11.52 -25.09
CA LEU A 78 10.47 10.69 -24.14
C LEU A 78 9.07 10.32 -24.68
N ARG A 79 8.30 11.27 -25.25
CA ARG A 79 7.01 10.97 -25.89
C ARG A 79 7.06 10.00 -27.06
N ARG A 80 8.22 9.85 -27.71
CA ARG A 80 8.38 8.97 -28.89
C ARG A 80 8.84 7.56 -28.52
N ILE A 81 9.41 7.40 -27.32
CA ILE A 81 9.81 6.11 -26.72
C ILE A 81 8.72 5.62 -25.74
N TRP A 82 7.90 6.52 -25.21
CA TRP A 82 6.93 6.27 -24.14
C TRP A 82 5.60 7.04 -24.37
N PRO A 83 4.66 6.49 -25.15
CA PRO A 83 3.31 7.01 -25.22
C PRO A 83 2.48 6.42 -24.07
N GLY A 84 2.52 7.05 -22.88
CA GLY A 84 1.64 6.71 -21.76
C GLY A 84 2.34 6.57 -20.41
N GLY A 85 2.60 7.69 -19.71
CA GLY A 85 2.80 7.64 -18.25
C GLY A 85 1.50 7.22 -17.56
N CYS A 86 1.56 6.48 -16.44
CA CYS A 86 0.53 5.92 -15.54
C CYS A 86 -0.80 5.38 -16.12
N CYS A 87 -1.35 5.99 -17.16
CA CYS A 87 -2.42 5.51 -18.03
C CYS A 87 -2.21 4.08 -18.53
N LEU A 88 -0.99 3.53 -18.50
CA LEU A 88 -0.78 2.13 -18.89
C LEU A 88 -1.36 1.15 -17.86
N VAL A 89 -1.36 1.50 -16.57
CA VAL A 89 -2.06 0.69 -15.55
C VAL A 89 -3.54 0.77 -15.85
N ASP A 90 -4.13 1.96 -15.92
CA ASP A 90 -5.56 2.11 -16.20
C ASP A 90 -5.99 1.51 -17.57
N GLU A 91 -5.20 1.63 -18.64
CA GLU A 91 -5.48 1.01 -19.96
C GLU A 91 -5.35 -0.52 -19.95
N VAL A 92 -4.35 -1.08 -19.26
CA VAL A 92 -4.23 -2.54 -19.07
C VAL A 92 -5.38 -3.04 -18.18
N MET A 93 -5.83 -2.19 -17.26
CA MET A 93 -6.90 -2.45 -16.32
C MET A 93 -8.31 -2.29 -16.94
N GLU A 94 -8.49 -1.45 -17.97
CA GLU A 94 -9.76 -1.28 -18.68
C GLU A 94 -10.10 -2.46 -19.62
N ARG A 95 -9.09 -3.21 -20.08
CA ARG A 95 -9.32 -4.36 -20.96
C ARG A 95 -9.71 -5.60 -20.17
N ARG A 96 -10.94 -6.10 -20.38
CA ARG A 96 -11.46 -7.41 -19.91
C ARG A 96 -10.76 -8.65 -20.50
N GLU A 97 -9.53 -8.53 -20.99
CA GLU A 97 -8.77 -9.71 -21.42
C GLU A 97 -8.38 -10.54 -20.18
N SER A 98 -8.53 -11.86 -20.25
CA SER A 98 -8.01 -12.75 -19.21
C SER A 98 -6.51 -12.54 -19.04
N ILE A 99 -6.07 -12.21 -17.83
CA ILE A 99 -4.64 -12.04 -17.51
C ILE A 99 -3.96 -13.40 -17.68
N SER A 100 -2.88 -13.44 -18.46
CA SER A 100 -2.13 -14.67 -18.74
C SER A 100 -0.74 -14.57 -18.12
N TYR A 101 -0.40 -15.48 -17.20
CA TYR A 101 0.91 -15.51 -16.56
C TYR A 101 2.07 -15.64 -17.57
N ALA A 102 1.86 -16.41 -18.65
CA ALA A 102 2.82 -16.49 -19.75
C ALA A 102 2.99 -15.15 -20.51
N LYS A 103 1.93 -14.33 -20.63
CA LYS A 103 2.01 -12.97 -21.20
C LYS A 103 2.80 -12.05 -20.27
N LEU A 104 2.55 -12.11 -18.96
CA LEU A 104 3.27 -11.32 -17.96
C LEU A 104 4.76 -11.67 -17.94
N TYR A 105 5.12 -12.95 -17.97
CA TYR A 105 6.51 -13.40 -18.08
C TYR A 105 7.19 -12.87 -19.35
N ARG A 106 6.53 -12.98 -20.51
CA ARG A 106 7.08 -12.43 -21.77
C ARG A 106 7.23 -10.91 -21.74
N GLN A 107 6.40 -10.19 -20.98
CA GLN A 107 6.57 -8.77 -20.78
C GLN A 107 7.83 -8.50 -19.94
N TRP A 108 8.06 -9.24 -18.86
CA TRP A 108 9.28 -9.14 -18.06
C TRP A 108 10.55 -9.30 -18.93
N GLU A 109 10.62 -10.35 -19.78
CA GLU A 109 11.77 -10.57 -20.68
C GLU A 109 12.01 -9.40 -21.66
N ARG A 110 10.94 -8.80 -22.17
CA ARG A 110 11.03 -7.70 -23.16
C ARG A 110 11.49 -6.39 -22.56
N PHE A 111 11.32 -6.23 -21.25
CA PHE A 111 11.35 -4.94 -20.57
C PHE A 111 12.35 -4.92 -19.41
N SER A 112 13.37 -5.76 -19.44
CA SER A 112 14.44 -5.75 -18.43
C SER A 112 15.18 -4.41 -18.38
N TRP A 113 15.63 -4.02 -17.18
CA TRP A 113 16.41 -2.81 -16.92
C TRP A 113 17.44 -3.07 -15.81
N SER A 114 18.47 -2.22 -15.74
CA SER A 114 19.53 -2.32 -14.73
C SER A 114 19.44 -1.16 -13.74
N ALA A 115 19.16 -1.48 -12.47
CA ALA A 115 19.16 -0.47 -11.42
C ALA A 115 20.54 0.15 -11.21
N THR A 116 21.64 -0.55 -11.52
CA THR A 116 23.01 -0.03 -11.38
C THR A 116 23.44 0.86 -12.54
N ASP A 117 22.76 0.78 -13.69
CA ASP A 117 23.09 1.57 -14.88
C ASP A 117 22.41 2.95 -14.88
N ILE A 118 21.50 3.20 -13.92
CA ILE A 118 20.88 4.51 -13.75
C ILE A 118 21.94 5.52 -13.29
N ASP A 119 22.09 6.58 -14.08
CA ASP A 119 22.95 7.73 -13.80
C ASP A 119 22.22 8.77 -12.95
N PHE A 120 22.66 8.93 -11.70
CA PHE A 120 22.16 9.93 -10.76
C PHE A 120 22.99 11.21 -10.72
N SER A 121 23.96 11.40 -11.62
CA SER A 121 24.85 12.57 -11.60
C SER A 121 24.08 13.90 -11.64
N ARG A 122 23.00 13.97 -12.44
CA ARG A 122 22.13 15.15 -12.49
C ARG A 122 21.22 15.25 -11.27
N ASP A 123 20.75 14.13 -10.74
CA ASP A 123 19.89 14.05 -9.56
C ASP A 123 20.60 14.62 -8.33
N ILE A 124 21.90 14.36 -8.16
CA ILE A 124 22.73 14.96 -7.09
C ILE A 124 22.71 16.50 -7.16
N VAL A 125 22.81 17.06 -8.37
CA VAL A 125 22.78 18.51 -8.58
C VAL A 125 21.39 19.05 -8.32
N ASP A 126 20.37 18.44 -8.92
CA ASP A 126 18.97 18.85 -8.75
C ASP A 126 18.53 18.77 -7.28
N TRP A 127 18.94 17.73 -6.55
CA TRP A 127 18.69 17.58 -5.11
C TRP A 127 19.24 18.76 -4.31
N ARG A 128 20.44 19.23 -4.63
CA ARG A 128 21.12 20.33 -3.90
C ARG A 128 20.67 21.72 -4.34
N GLU A 129 20.35 21.90 -5.61
CA GLU A 129 20.15 23.23 -6.21
C GLU A 129 18.69 23.57 -6.48
N LYS A 130 17.82 22.58 -6.72
CA LYS A 130 16.40 22.81 -7.08
C LYS A 130 15.42 22.56 -5.95
N LEU A 131 15.80 21.74 -4.96
CA LEU A 131 14.95 21.43 -3.82
C LEU A 131 15.37 22.25 -2.60
N ASP A 132 14.39 22.78 -1.87
CA ASP A 132 14.61 23.31 -0.52
C ASP A 132 14.62 22.18 0.52
N ASP A 133 14.93 22.52 1.77
CA ASP A 133 15.04 21.54 2.86
C ASP A 133 13.72 20.83 3.14
N LYS A 134 12.59 21.53 3.03
CA LYS A 134 11.26 20.96 3.24
C LYS A 134 10.91 19.96 2.15
N GLN A 135 11.21 20.27 0.89
CA GLN A 135 11.02 19.37 -0.24
C GLN A 135 11.93 18.15 -0.14
N ARG A 136 13.20 18.31 0.26
CA ARG A 136 14.10 17.16 0.48
C ARG A 136 13.58 16.24 1.57
N ASP A 137 13.14 16.80 2.69
CA ASP A 137 12.59 16.03 3.80
C ASP A 137 11.30 15.31 3.40
N ALA A 138 10.45 15.95 2.60
CA ALA A 138 9.23 15.36 2.08
C ALA A 138 9.47 14.25 1.05
N LEU A 139 10.47 14.41 0.16
CA LEU A 139 10.91 13.32 -0.71
C LEU A 139 11.52 12.17 0.08
N LEU A 140 12.34 12.45 1.09
CA LEU A 140 12.90 11.42 1.96
C LEU A 140 11.80 10.67 2.69
N TRP A 141 10.80 11.34 3.23
CA TRP A 141 9.64 10.67 3.84
C TRP A 141 9.01 9.67 2.87
N ASN A 142 8.64 10.10 1.67
CA ASN A 142 8.00 9.25 0.68
C ASN A 142 8.91 8.10 0.20
N TYR A 143 10.15 8.41 -0.20
CA TYR A 143 11.07 7.41 -0.74
C TYR A 143 11.57 6.42 0.33
N SER A 144 11.53 6.80 1.60
CA SER A 144 11.81 5.88 2.71
C SER A 144 10.73 4.82 2.86
N LEU A 145 9.46 5.18 2.65
CA LEU A 145 8.35 4.21 2.64
C LEU A 145 8.55 3.20 1.51
N PHE A 146 8.93 3.65 0.30
CA PHE A 146 9.29 2.75 -0.78
C PHE A 146 10.50 1.88 -0.43
N LEU A 147 11.64 2.47 -0.08
CA LEU A 147 12.88 1.72 0.19
C LEU A 147 12.68 0.55 1.18
N VAL A 148 12.02 0.82 2.31
CA VAL A 148 11.77 -0.19 3.34
C VAL A 148 10.67 -1.15 2.87
N GLY A 149 9.68 -0.66 2.13
CA GLY A 149 8.66 -1.50 1.50
C GLY A 149 9.26 -2.52 0.54
N GLU A 150 10.14 -2.08 -0.37
CA GLU A 150 10.81 -2.92 -1.36
C GLU A 150 11.64 -4.04 -0.72
N GLU A 151 12.33 -3.74 0.40
CA GLU A 151 13.05 -4.77 1.16
C GLU A 151 12.09 -5.83 1.71
N ALA A 152 10.98 -5.40 2.29
CA ALA A 152 10.01 -6.28 2.92
C ALA A 152 9.31 -7.17 1.89
N VAL A 153 8.82 -6.60 0.78
CA VAL A 153 8.12 -7.34 -0.27
C VAL A 153 9.05 -8.35 -0.96
N ALA A 154 10.32 -7.99 -1.22
CA ALA A 154 11.32 -8.91 -1.77
C ALA A 154 11.55 -10.16 -0.89
N ARG A 155 11.52 -9.97 0.45
CA ARG A 155 11.70 -11.05 1.43
C ARG A 155 10.45 -11.91 1.57
N ASP A 156 9.30 -11.27 1.62
CA ASP A 156 8.04 -11.87 2.05
C ASP A 156 7.25 -12.53 0.92
N LEU A 157 7.70 -12.42 -0.34
CA LEU A 157 7.09 -13.12 -1.48
C LEU A 157 7.50 -14.61 -1.57
N THR A 158 8.62 -15.01 -0.95
CA THR A 158 9.12 -16.40 -1.03
C THR A 158 8.12 -17.47 -0.53
N PRO A 159 7.35 -17.26 0.57
CA PRO A 159 6.31 -18.22 0.97
C PRO A 159 5.14 -18.33 0.00
N VAL A 160 4.82 -17.26 -0.74
CA VAL A 160 3.79 -17.28 -1.78
C VAL A 160 4.23 -18.15 -2.96
N LEU A 161 5.51 -18.05 -3.34
CA LEU A 161 6.12 -18.93 -4.34
C LEU A 161 6.04 -20.41 -3.92
N ASP A 162 6.38 -20.73 -2.67
CA ASP A 162 6.31 -22.10 -2.15
C ASP A 162 4.88 -22.65 -2.07
N ALA A 163 3.89 -21.77 -1.86
CA ALA A 163 2.47 -22.12 -1.78
C ALA A 163 1.76 -22.16 -3.15
N ALA A 164 2.39 -21.67 -4.22
CA ALA A 164 1.82 -21.68 -5.56
C ALA A 164 1.72 -23.13 -6.07
N GLU A 165 0.49 -23.60 -6.35
CA GLU A 165 0.25 -24.97 -6.81
C GLU A 165 0.64 -25.18 -8.28
N GLY A 166 0.56 -24.12 -9.09
CA GLY A 166 0.83 -24.15 -10.52
C GLY A 166 2.22 -23.64 -10.91
N PHE A 167 2.86 -24.33 -11.85
CA PHE A 167 4.17 -23.92 -12.37
C PHE A 167 4.16 -22.56 -13.09
N PRO A 168 3.11 -22.16 -13.85
CA PRO A 168 3.04 -20.82 -14.44
C PRO A 168 3.10 -19.67 -13.41
N GLU A 169 2.47 -19.85 -12.26
CA GLU A 169 2.48 -18.92 -11.12
C GLU A 169 3.88 -18.84 -10.54
N SER A 170 4.50 -19.99 -10.28
CA SER A 170 5.88 -20.04 -9.79
C SER A 170 6.85 -19.35 -10.77
N LEU A 171 6.66 -19.56 -12.07
CA LEU A 171 7.49 -18.93 -13.10
C LEU A 171 7.37 -17.40 -13.04
N PHE A 172 6.16 -16.86 -12.91
CA PHE A 172 5.98 -15.41 -12.78
C PHE A 172 6.54 -14.87 -11.46
N LEU A 173 6.25 -15.52 -10.33
CA LEU A 173 6.70 -15.10 -9.00
C LEU A 173 8.24 -15.02 -8.92
N THR A 174 8.97 -15.93 -9.59
CA THR A 174 10.43 -15.82 -9.66
C THR A 174 10.91 -14.54 -10.35
N THR A 175 10.19 -14.05 -11.36
CA THR A 175 10.51 -12.77 -12.01
C THR A 175 10.21 -11.59 -11.12
N GLN A 176 9.11 -11.64 -10.36
CA GLN A 176 8.73 -10.59 -9.43
C GLN A 176 9.74 -10.46 -8.29
N ILE A 177 10.20 -11.55 -7.67
CA ILE A 177 11.26 -11.51 -6.64
C ILE A 177 12.52 -10.76 -7.15
N VAL A 178 12.88 -10.95 -8.43
CA VAL A 178 14.01 -10.24 -9.05
C VAL A 178 13.69 -8.77 -9.35
N ASP A 179 12.44 -8.42 -9.60
CA ASP A 179 11.98 -7.04 -9.72
C ASP A 179 12.06 -6.34 -8.35
N GLU A 180 11.49 -6.91 -7.27
CA GLU A 180 11.50 -6.30 -5.92
C GLU A 180 12.92 -6.05 -5.41
N ALA A 181 13.81 -7.04 -5.56
CA ALA A 181 15.20 -6.88 -5.17
C ALA A 181 15.90 -5.76 -5.96
N ARG A 182 15.52 -5.57 -7.23
CA ARG A 182 16.05 -4.50 -8.08
C ARG A 182 15.46 -3.14 -7.68
N HIS A 183 14.19 -3.08 -7.29
CA HIS A 183 13.54 -1.86 -6.80
C HIS A 183 14.21 -1.39 -5.52
N HIS A 184 14.45 -2.29 -4.56
CA HIS A 184 15.23 -1.99 -3.36
C HIS A 184 16.60 -1.40 -3.69
N VAL A 185 17.37 -2.04 -4.59
CA VAL A 185 18.68 -1.52 -5.02
C VAL A 185 18.56 -0.13 -5.64
N PHE A 186 17.53 0.15 -6.42
CA PHE A 186 17.30 1.46 -7.02
C PHE A 186 17.06 2.54 -5.96
N PHE A 187 16.13 2.32 -5.02
CA PHE A 187 15.85 3.30 -3.96
C PHE A 187 17.03 3.46 -2.99
N ASP A 188 17.70 2.38 -2.61
CA ASP A 188 18.87 2.39 -1.73
C ASP A 188 20.01 3.22 -2.35
N ARG A 189 20.27 3.02 -3.65
CA ARG A 189 21.24 3.83 -4.40
C ARG A 189 20.86 5.30 -4.40
N PHE A 190 19.59 5.65 -4.63
CA PHE A 190 19.17 7.05 -4.62
C PHE A 190 19.41 7.69 -3.23
N VAL A 191 19.00 7.02 -2.15
CA VAL A 191 19.18 7.53 -0.79
C VAL A 191 20.66 7.70 -0.44
N ARG A 192 21.53 6.76 -0.84
CA ARG A 192 22.99 6.85 -0.60
C ARG A 192 23.68 7.88 -1.48
N GLU A 193 23.49 7.81 -2.79
CA GLU A 193 24.25 8.58 -3.79
C GLU A 193 23.74 10.02 -3.91
N VAL A 194 22.42 10.24 -3.77
CA VAL A 194 21.77 11.54 -3.97
C VAL A 194 21.50 12.23 -2.64
N ALA A 195 20.79 11.57 -1.72
CA ALA A 195 20.46 12.16 -0.42
C ALA A 195 21.64 12.12 0.58
N GLY A 196 22.64 11.27 0.34
CA GLY A 196 23.84 11.18 1.17
C GLY A 196 23.64 10.48 2.51
N LEU A 197 22.65 9.57 2.60
CA LEU A 197 22.32 8.85 3.84
C LEU A 197 22.75 7.38 3.77
N GLY A 198 23.60 6.98 4.73
CA GLY A 198 24.16 5.64 4.84
C GLY A 198 25.34 5.37 3.90
N THR A 199 26.10 4.32 4.21
CA THR A 199 27.28 3.88 3.44
C THR A 199 27.12 2.47 2.87
N ASP A 200 26.12 1.75 3.35
CA ASP A 200 25.70 0.42 2.94
C ASP A 200 24.20 0.26 3.22
N THR A 201 23.59 -0.82 2.71
CA THR A 201 22.15 -1.06 2.86
C THR A 201 21.68 -0.99 4.31
N ALA A 202 22.42 -1.60 5.25
CA ALA A 202 22.01 -1.66 6.64
C ALA A 202 21.98 -0.25 7.30
N SER A 203 23.02 0.56 7.06
CA SER A 203 23.08 1.93 7.57
C SER A 203 22.09 2.86 6.86
N THR A 204 21.77 2.62 5.59
CA THR A 204 20.74 3.37 4.86
C THR A 204 19.35 3.09 5.41
N LEU A 205 18.97 1.82 5.59
CA LEU A 205 17.70 1.43 6.24
C LEU A 205 17.59 2.01 7.65
N GLY A 206 18.68 1.95 8.43
CA GLY A 206 18.73 2.55 9.77
C GLY A 206 18.58 4.07 9.77
N ALA A 207 19.08 4.76 8.73
CA ALA A 207 18.95 6.21 8.61
C ALA A 207 17.53 6.67 8.24
N VAL A 208 16.76 5.83 7.54
CA VAL A 208 15.40 6.17 7.10
C VAL A 208 14.29 5.68 8.03
N ASP A 209 14.59 4.86 9.03
CA ASP A 209 13.58 4.27 9.94
C ASP A 209 12.68 5.32 10.62
N SER A 210 13.21 6.51 10.93
CA SER A 210 12.42 7.59 11.55
C SER A 210 11.34 8.18 10.64
N TYR A 211 11.41 7.95 9.32
CA TYR A 211 10.38 8.38 8.38
C TYR A 211 9.18 7.43 8.31
N LEU A 212 9.29 6.22 8.87
CA LEU A 212 8.24 5.22 8.76
C LEU A 212 7.05 5.56 9.67
N THR A 213 5.87 5.66 9.07
CA THR A 213 4.63 5.95 9.78
C THR A 213 4.17 4.75 10.62
N TRP A 214 3.32 5.00 11.62
CA TRP A 214 2.72 3.92 12.40
C TRP A 214 1.91 2.96 11.50
N GLY A 215 1.22 3.49 10.49
CA GLY A 215 0.41 2.71 9.56
C GLY A 215 1.27 1.81 8.69
N PHE A 216 2.40 2.35 8.19
CA PHE A 216 3.42 1.55 7.49
C PHE A 216 3.88 0.37 8.35
N ARG A 217 4.29 0.63 9.60
CA ARG A 217 4.78 -0.42 10.49
C ARG A 217 3.72 -1.50 10.73
N GLN A 218 2.47 -1.13 11.01
CA GLN A 218 1.39 -2.11 11.23
C GLN A 218 1.08 -2.94 9.97
N VAL A 219 1.03 -2.32 8.80
CA VAL A 219 0.77 -3.01 7.52
C VAL A 219 1.88 -4.03 7.23
N PHE A 220 3.14 -3.64 7.36
CA PHE A 220 4.27 -4.52 7.07
C PHE A 220 4.50 -5.57 8.17
N ASP A 221 4.25 -5.27 9.44
CA ASP A 221 4.24 -6.27 10.53
C ASP A 221 3.18 -7.36 10.25
N GLU A 222 2.01 -6.99 9.72
CA GLU A 222 0.96 -7.95 9.36
C GLU A 222 1.34 -8.76 8.12
N LEU A 223 1.98 -8.14 7.12
CA LEU A 223 2.52 -8.83 5.96
C LEU A 223 3.53 -9.90 6.39
N ASP A 224 4.44 -9.52 7.27
CA ASP A 224 5.40 -10.42 7.91
C ASP A 224 4.68 -11.56 8.63
N ARG A 225 3.66 -11.25 9.44
CA ARG A 225 2.93 -12.23 10.23
C ARG A 225 2.24 -13.28 9.34
N VAL A 226 1.52 -12.83 8.31
CA VAL A 226 0.73 -13.70 7.44
C VAL A 226 1.63 -14.55 6.53
N THR A 227 2.66 -13.98 5.93
CA THR A 227 3.59 -14.71 5.05
C THR A 227 4.45 -15.70 5.82
N ASN A 228 4.87 -15.38 7.06
CA ASN A 228 5.52 -16.36 7.93
C ASN A 228 4.58 -17.48 8.38
N ALA A 229 3.28 -17.21 8.55
CA ALA A 229 2.31 -18.25 8.80
C ALA A 229 2.12 -19.17 7.59
N LEU A 230 2.08 -18.61 6.37
CA LEU A 230 2.05 -19.35 5.11
C LEU A 230 3.30 -20.21 4.93
N ARG A 231 4.49 -19.68 5.22
CA ARG A 231 5.76 -20.42 5.17
C ARG A 231 5.73 -21.69 6.01
N ARG A 232 5.03 -21.67 7.16
CA ARG A 232 4.87 -22.82 8.06
C ARG A 232 3.78 -23.79 7.59
N ARG A 233 2.82 -23.33 6.79
CA ARG A 233 1.66 -24.08 6.29
C ARG A 233 1.44 -23.79 4.80
N PRO A 234 2.35 -24.23 3.91
CA PRO A 234 2.35 -23.80 2.50
C PRO A 234 1.13 -24.29 1.72
N THR A 235 0.40 -25.28 2.23
CA THR A 235 -0.84 -25.80 1.62
C THR A 235 -2.11 -25.11 2.14
N ASP A 236 -1.99 -24.10 3.01
CA ASP A 236 -3.12 -23.38 3.58
C ASP A 236 -3.58 -22.28 2.61
N LYS A 237 -4.66 -22.56 1.86
CA LYS A 237 -5.19 -21.65 0.84
C LYS A 237 -5.79 -20.37 1.43
N ALA A 238 -6.30 -20.41 2.66
CA ALA A 238 -6.81 -19.22 3.34
C ALA A 238 -5.65 -18.26 3.66
N LEU A 239 -4.52 -18.78 4.15
CA LEU A 239 -3.31 -17.98 4.35
C LEU A 239 -2.74 -17.46 3.03
N LEU A 240 -2.75 -18.25 1.96
CA LEU A 240 -2.33 -17.80 0.64
C LEU A 240 -3.21 -16.65 0.14
N ALA A 241 -4.53 -16.77 0.26
CA ALA A 241 -5.47 -15.72 -0.09
C ALA A 241 -5.21 -14.45 0.73
N GLN A 242 -4.93 -14.57 2.03
CA GLN A 242 -4.56 -13.42 2.86
C GLN A 242 -3.24 -12.80 2.40
N SER A 243 -2.19 -13.58 2.17
CA SER A 243 -0.92 -13.05 1.68
C SER A 243 -1.08 -12.28 0.36
N LEU A 244 -1.85 -12.81 -0.61
CA LEU A 244 -2.12 -12.12 -1.87
C LEU A 244 -2.96 -10.85 -1.67
N ALA A 245 -3.97 -10.90 -0.78
CA ALA A 245 -4.85 -9.78 -0.48
C ALA A 245 -4.12 -8.60 0.17
N LEU A 246 -3.12 -8.85 1.02
CA LEU A 246 -2.31 -7.78 1.60
C LEU A 246 -1.19 -7.33 0.66
N TYR A 247 -0.41 -8.27 0.11
CA TYR A 247 0.74 -7.94 -0.74
C TYR A 247 0.29 -7.23 -2.03
N HIS A 248 -0.48 -7.91 -2.87
CA HIS A 248 -0.70 -7.44 -4.25
C HIS A 248 -1.84 -6.42 -4.35
N VAL A 249 -2.83 -6.51 -3.46
CA VAL A 249 -4.01 -5.63 -3.53
C VAL A 249 -3.85 -4.38 -2.68
N VAL A 250 -3.32 -4.49 -1.46
CA VAL A 250 -3.14 -3.36 -0.55
C VAL A 250 -1.75 -2.72 -0.72
N VAL A 251 -0.66 -3.47 -0.53
CA VAL A 251 0.71 -2.90 -0.58
C VAL A 251 1.04 -2.39 -1.98
N GLU A 252 0.98 -3.24 -3.00
CA GLU A 252 1.27 -2.81 -4.38
C GLU A 252 0.07 -2.07 -4.98
N GLY A 253 -1.08 -2.75 -5.00
CA GLY A 253 -2.25 -2.33 -5.76
C GLY A 253 -2.92 -1.05 -5.27
N MET A 254 -2.77 -0.69 -4.00
CA MET A 254 -3.39 0.50 -3.42
C MET A 254 -2.34 1.53 -3.01
N LEU A 255 -1.33 1.13 -2.22
CA LEU A 255 -0.34 2.06 -1.67
C LEU A 255 0.76 2.41 -2.68
N ALA A 256 1.44 1.42 -3.26
CA ALA A 256 2.57 1.67 -4.16
C ALA A 256 2.13 2.40 -5.44
N ILE A 257 1.06 1.95 -6.11
CA ILE A 257 0.55 2.63 -7.32
C ILE A 257 0.15 4.08 -7.00
N ALA A 258 -0.49 4.34 -5.86
CA ALA A 258 -0.83 5.71 -5.47
C ALA A 258 0.44 6.55 -5.32
N GLY A 259 1.41 6.10 -4.52
CA GLY A 259 2.68 6.82 -4.34
C GLY A 259 3.40 7.07 -5.67
N GLN A 260 3.49 6.06 -6.53
CA GLN A 260 4.13 6.17 -7.85
C GLN A 260 3.44 7.16 -8.78
N HIS A 261 2.11 7.18 -8.80
CA HIS A 261 1.33 8.09 -9.63
C HIS A 261 1.73 9.56 -9.36
N PHE A 262 1.74 9.95 -8.09
CA PHE A 262 2.09 11.31 -7.71
C PHE A 262 3.58 11.60 -7.92
N ILE A 263 4.45 10.64 -7.60
CA ILE A 263 5.90 10.75 -7.86
C ILE A 263 6.19 11.02 -9.33
N GLN A 264 5.68 10.19 -10.23
CA GLN A 264 5.88 10.36 -11.67
C GLN A 264 5.36 11.70 -12.14
N ARG A 265 4.17 12.09 -11.69
CA ARG A 265 3.54 13.33 -12.13
C ARG A 265 4.35 14.56 -11.74
N TYR A 266 4.76 14.75 -10.48
CA TYR A 266 5.55 15.96 -10.14
C TYR A 266 6.94 15.96 -10.75
N LEU A 267 7.59 14.79 -10.90
CA LEU A 267 8.92 14.71 -11.51
C LEU A 267 8.88 15.07 -12.99
N GLU A 268 7.84 14.61 -13.70
CA GLU A 268 7.61 14.98 -15.10
C GLU A 268 7.30 16.47 -15.23
N GLU A 269 6.35 16.99 -14.45
CA GLU A 269 5.93 18.40 -14.50
C GLU A 269 7.08 19.36 -14.15
N LYS A 270 7.87 19.05 -13.12
CA LYS A 270 8.98 19.90 -12.66
C LYS A 270 10.30 19.66 -13.40
N ALA A 271 10.38 18.63 -14.25
CA ALA A 271 11.59 18.24 -14.98
C ALA A 271 12.84 18.19 -14.08
N MET A 272 12.75 17.38 -13.01
CA MET A 272 13.80 17.22 -12.00
C MET A 272 14.09 15.74 -11.73
N LEU A 273 15.28 15.48 -11.16
CA LEU A 273 15.72 14.14 -10.76
C LEU A 273 15.55 13.11 -11.92
N PRO A 274 16.17 13.35 -13.09
CA PRO A 274 15.90 12.55 -14.28
C PRO A 274 16.31 11.09 -14.16
N GLY A 275 17.35 10.75 -13.38
CA GLY A 275 17.73 9.38 -13.10
C GLY A 275 16.68 8.67 -12.26
N PHE A 276 16.17 9.32 -11.23
CA PHE A 276 15.09 8.79 -10.39
C PHE A 276 13.78 8.68 -11.18
N PHE A 277 13.44 9.68 -12.00
CA PHE A 277 12.28 9.62 -12.89
C PHE A 277 12.38 8.42 -13.86
N ALA A 278 13.56 8.15 -14.43
CA ALA A 278 13.74 6.97 -15.27
C ALA A 278 13.55 5.66 -14.49
N GLY A 279 14.09 5.58 -13.26
CA GLY A 279 13.95 4.41 -12.40
C GLY A 279 12.51 4.15 -11.96
N ILE A 280 11.81 5.15 -11.44
CA ILE A 280 10.43 4.99 -10.95
C ILE A 280 9.45 4.63 -12.08
N ASN A 281 9.72 5.05 -13.32
CA ASN A 281 8.95 4.59 -14.49
C ASN A 281 9.17 3.11 -14.79
N ASN A 282 10.40 2.60 -14.58
CA ASN A 282 10.65 1.17 -14.71
C ASN A 282 9.98 0.37 -13.59
N VAL A 283 10.07 0.85 -12.34
CA VAL A 283 9.38 0.26 -11.16
C VAL A 283 7.88 0.18 -11.42
N ALA A 284 7.22 1.27 -11.78
CA ALA A 284 5.76 1.27 -12.02
C ALA A 284 5.33 0.33 -13.17
N ARG A 285 6.18 0.11 -14.18
CA ARG A 285 5.91 -0.88 -15.23
C ARG A 285 6.02 -2.30 -14.70
N ASP A 286 6.94 -2.56 -13.78
CA ASP A 286 7.07 -3.86 -13.12
C ASP A 286 5.85 -4.11 -12.21
N GLU A 287 5.47 -3.13 -11.38
CA GLU A 287 4.26 -3.16 -10.52
C GLU A 287 2.98 -3.47 -11.29
N SER A 288 2.84 -2.90 -12.50
CA SER A 288 1.67 -3.17 -13.33
C SER A 288 1.47 -4.66 -13.62
N ARG A 289 2.58 -5.43 -13.70
CA ARG A 289 2.54 -6.88 -13.88
C ARG A 289 2.26 -7.59 -12.57
N HIS A 290 2.88 -7.15 -11.48
CA HIS A 290 2.74 -7.73 -10.14
C HIS A 290 1.28 -7.67 -9.68
N VAL A 291 0.69 -6.48 -9.76
CA VAL A 291 -0.73 -6.25 -9.43
C VAL A 291 -1.65 -7.04 -10.35
N ALA A 292 -1.38 -7.10 -11.65
CA ALA A 292 -2.17 -7.91 -12.58
C ALA A 292 -2.12 -9.41 -12.22
N PHE A 293 -0.94 -9.92 -11.88
CA PHE A 293 -0.78 -11.29 -11.40
C PHE A 293 -1.57 -11.54 -10.12
N GLY A 294 -1.41 -10.69 -9.11
CA GLY A 294 -2.08 -10.86 -7.82
C GLY A 294 -3.60 -10.82 -7.92
N ILE A 295 -4.15 -9.91 -8.72
CA ILE A 295 -5.60 -9.84 -8.98
C ILE A 295 -6.11 -11.11 -9.66
N ALA A 296 -5.38 -11.61 -10.66
CA ALA A 296 -5.77 -12.84 -11.35
C ALA A 296 -5.72 -14.03 -10.40
N PHE A 297 -4.62 -14.19 -9.68
CA PHE A 297 -4.41 -15.34 -8.80
C PHE A 297 -5.36 -15.35 -7.60
N LEU A 298 -5.50 -14.21 -6.91
CA LEU A 298 -6.48 -14.09 -5.83
C LEU A 298 -7.91 -14.23 -6.37
N GLY A 299 -8.19 -13.64 -7.54
CA GLY A 299 -9.48 -13.76 -8.22
C GLY A 299 -9.89 -15.21 -8.51
N ASP A 300 -8.95 -16.08 -8.85
CA ASP A 300 -9.20 -17.51 -9.04
C ASP A 300 -9.45 -18.20 -7.69
N LEU A 301 -8.63 -17.92 -6.66
CA LEU A 301 -8.81 -18.50 -5.32
C LEU A 301 -10.17 -18.13 -4.69
N VAL A 302 -10.60 -16.87 -4.79
CA VAL A 302 -11.87 -16.42 -4.18
C VAL A 302 -13.10 -16.88 -4.96
N ARG A 303 -12.94 -17.16 -6.26
CA ARG A 303 -14.02 -17.74 -7.09
C ARG A 303 -14.24 -19.21 -6.78
N ASP A 304 -13.15 -19.93 -6.51
CA ASP A 304 -13.18 -21.37 -6.32
C ASP A 304 -13.36 -21.77 -4.84
N SER A 305 -13.25 -20.84 -3.88
CA SER A 305 -13.34 -21.11 -2.44
C SER A 305 -13.92 -19.94 -1.64
N ASP A 306 -15.09 -20.19 -1.02
CA ASP A 306 -15.70 -19.28 -0.05
C ASP A 306 -14.81 -19.03 1.18
N GLU A 307 -13.99 -20.01 1.57
CA GLU A 307 -13.04 -19.88 2.68
C GLU A 307 -11.93 -18.88 2.33
N CYS A 308 -11.35 -18.96 1.12
CA CYS A 308 -10.35 -18.00 0.65
C CYS A 308 -10.93 -16.59 0.56
N ARG A 309 -12.16 -16.48 0.09
CA ARG A 309 -12.90 -15.22 -0.02
C ARG A 309 -13.14 -14.58 1.35
N ALA A 310 -13.63 -15.36 2.31
CA ALA A 310 -13.81 -14.91 3.68
C ALA A 310 -12.48 -14.49 4.32
N ALA A 311 -11.40 -15.26 4.09
CA ALA A 311 -10.08 -14.96 4.63
C ALA A 311 -9.50 -13.65 4.07
N ALA A 312 -9.69 -13.36 2.77
CA ALA A 312 -9.27 -12.11 2.16
C ALA A 312 -10.04 -10.90 2.72
N ILE A 313 -11.36 -11.03 2.88
CA ILE A 313 -12.20 -9.96 3.46
C ILE A 313 -11.82 -9.71 4.92
N GLU A 314 -11.65 -10.76 5.73
CA GLU A 314 -11.21 -10.65 7.14
C GLU A 314 -9.87 -9.92 7.26
N LEU A 315 -8.96 -10.17 6.31
CA LEU A 315 -7.69 -9.45 6.28
C LEU A 315 -7.89 -7.97 5.94
N TRP A 316 -8.65 -7.64 4.91
CA TRP A 316 -8.92 -6.23 4.54
C TRP A 316 -9.59 -5.47 5.67
N ASP A 317 -10.58 -6.06 6.34
CA ASP A 317 -11.27 -5.43 7.48
C ASP A 317 -10.30 -5.08 8.63
N ARG A 318 -9.25 -5.88 8.80
CA ARG A 318 -8.21 -5.67 9.80
C ARG A 318 -7.17 -4.63 9.36
N VAL A 319 -6.71 -4.68 8.11
CA VAL A 319 -5.53 -3.90 7.66
C VAL A 319 -5.88 -2.54 7.10
N LEU A 320 -7.07 -2.33 6.54
CA LEU A 320 -7.43 -1.04 5.95
C LEU A 320 -7.41 0.11 6.97
N PRO A 321 -7.83 -0.06 8.24
CA PRO A 321 -7.62 0.94 9.29
C PRO A 321 -6.14 1.29 9.53
N TRP A 322 -5.19 0.41 9.20
CA TRP A 322 -3.76 0.73 9.27
C TRP A 322 -3.23 1.34 7.99
N ALA A 323 -3.74 0.89 6.83
CA ALA A 323 -3.33 1.37 5.53
C ALA A 323 -3.60 2.86 5.33
N VAL A 324 -4.71 3.38 5.90
CA VAL A 324 -4.98 4.82 5.95
C VAL A 324 -3.94 5.60 6.77
N GLY A 325 -3.13 4.93 7.59
CA GLY A 325 -2.03 5.54 8.34
C GLY A 325 -0.73 5.66 7.56
N VAL A 326 -0.62 5.03 6.39
CA VAL A 326 0.64 4.94 5.63
C VAL A 326 1.07 6.30 5.10
N PHE A 327 0.12 7.06 4.54
CA PHE A 327 0.35 8.39 3.95
C PHE A 327 0.06 9.56 4.90
N ILE A 328 0.07 9.33 6.23
CA ILE A 328 0.01 10.42 7.20
C ILE A 328 1.38 11.09 7.26
N PRO A 329 1.50 12.37 6.87
CA PRO A 329 2.78 13.05 6.91
C PRO A 329 3.21 13.34 8.36
N PRO A 330 4.53 13.54 8.61
CA PRO A 330 5.02 13.94 9.92
C PRO A 330 4.25 15.13 10.48
N ASN A 331 3.80 15.03 11.73
CA ASN A 331 3.02 16.05 12.43
C ASN A 331 1.72 16.50 11.72
N PHE A 332 1.15 15.67 10.83
CA PHE A 332 -0.01 16.05 10.00
C PHE A 332 0.25 17.27 9.10
N ASP A 333 1.52 17.55 8.81
CA ASP A 333 1.92 18.70 8.01
C ASP A 333 1.66 18.44 6.52
N ARG A 334 0.65 19.13 5.97
CA ARG A 334 0.20 18.94 4.58
C ARG A 334 1.22 19.43 3.55
N ASP A 335 2.18 20.26 3.95
CA ASP A 335 3.24 20.75 3.04
C ASP A 335 4.11 19.60 2.51
N TYR A 336 4.14 18.44 3.20
CA TYR A 336 4.84 17.24 2.71
C TYR A 336 4.34 16.76 1.35
N THR A 337 3.07 17.03 0.99
CA THR A 337 2.52 16.70 -0.33
C THR A 337 2.27 17.95 -1.16
N GLU A 338 1.79 19.03 -0.53
CA GLU A 338 1.42 20.26 -1.23
C GLU A 338 2.62 20.97 -1.86
N ALA A 339 3.83 20.81 -1.31
CA ALA A 339 5.08 21.31 -1.93
C ALA A 339 5.34 20.70 -3.33
N PHE A 340 4.69 19.58 -3.66
CA PHE A 340 4.74 18.93 -4.97
C PHE A 340 3.48 19.11 -5.81
N GLY A 341 2.50 19.88 -5.33
CA GLY A 341 1.29 20.24 -6.06
C GLY A 341 0.14 19.25 -5.91
N PHE A 342 0.11 18.48 -4.82
CA PHE A 342 -0.96 17.52 -4.54
C PHE A 342 -1.46 17.60 -3.11
N THR A 343 -2.77 17.37 -2.93
CA THR A 343 -3.37 17.24 -1.61
C THR A 343 -3.36 15.79 -1.14
N LEU A 344 -3.47 15.60 0.18
CA LEU A 344 -3.60 14.25 0.72
C LEU A 344 -4.93 13.60 0.26
N GLU A 345 -5.99 14.37 0.08
CA GLU A 345 -7.27 13.88 -0.45
C GLU A 345 -7.12 13.29 -1.85
N GLU A 346 -6.31 13.88 -2.73
CA GLU A 346 -6.04 13.32 -4.06
C GLU A 346 -5.37 11.94 -3.94
N ILE A 347 -4.42 11.80 -3.02
CA ILE A 347 -3.72 10.52 -2.76
C ILE A 347 -4.68 9.45 -2.28
N TYR A 348 -5.53 9.78 -1.30
CA TYR A 348 -6.48 8.84 -0.72
C TYR A 348 -7.61 8.51 -1.69
N ALA A 349 -8.08 9.48 -2.48
CA ALA A 349 -9.09 9.27 -3.52
C ALA A 349 -8.58 8.31 -4.60
N PHE A 350 -7.32 8.50 -5.02
CA PHE A 350 -6.67 7.59 -5.96
C PHE A 350 -6.55 6.18 -5.38
N GLY A 351 -6.04 6.03 -4.15
CA GLY A 351 -5.92 4.75 -3.47
C GLY A 351 -7.24 4.01 -3.33
N LEU A 352 -8.29 4.71 -2.88
CA LEU A 352 -9.64 4.16 -2.72
C LEU A 352 -10.24 3.68 -4.04
N ARG A 353 -10.15 4.49 -5.10
CA ARG A 353 -10.58 4.13 -6.45
C ARG A 353 -9.82 2.91 -6.97
N SER A 354 -8.50 2.92 -6.77
CA SER A 354 -7.59 1.86 -7.17
C SER A 354 -7.93 0.53 -6.47
N PHE A 355 -8.29 0.56 -5.19
CA PHE A 355 -8.72 -0.60 -4.41
C PHE A 355 -10.09 -1.14 -4.88
N GLU A 356 -11.11 -0.29 -4.98
CA GLU A 356 -12.46 -0.71 -5.42
C GLU A 356 -12.47 -1.32 -6.82
N MET A 357 -11.70 -0.74 -7.76
CA MET A 357 -11.57 -1.29 -9.11
C MET A 357 -11.02 -2.73 -9.08
N LYS A 358 -10.10 -3.04 -8.16
CA LYS A 358 -9.51 -4.37 -8.02
C LYS A 358 -10.47 -5.36 -7.38
N LEU A 359 -11.25 -4.94 -6.38
CA LEU A 359 -12.32 -5.78 -5.82
C LEU A 359 -13.28 -6.23 -6.93
N GLY A 360 -13.74 -5.30 -7.77
CA GLY A 360 -14.62 -5.61 -8.89
C GLY A 360 -14.02 -6.60 -9.90
N ARG A 361 -12.70 -6.54 -10.16
CA ARG A 361 -11.99 -7.51 -11.01
C ARG A 361 -11.99 -8.93 -10.45
N MET A 362 -11.96 -9.05 -9.12
CA MET A 362 -11.98 -10.33 -8.41
C MET A 362 -13.41 -10.83 -8.15
N GLY A 363 -14.44 -10.07 -8.52
CA GLY A 363 -15.84 -10.42 -8.26
C GLY A 363 -16.27 -10.22 -6.80
N ILE A 364 -15.60 -9.33 -6.08
CA ILE A 364 -15.91 -8.98 -4.69
C ILE A 364 -16.68 -7.65 -4.70
N ASP A 365 -17.84 -7.62 -4.06
CA ASP A 365 -18.59 -6.38 -3.88
C ASP A 365 -17.91 -5.55 -2.79
N PRO A 366 -17.61 -4.26 -3.05
CA PRO A 366 -17.14 -3.35 -2.02
C PRO A 366 -17.93 -3.38 -0.70
N GLU A 367 -19.25 -3.63 -0.73
CA GLU A 367 -20.09 -3.72 0.49
C GLU A 367 -19.70 -4.86 1.44
N GLU A 368 -18.88 -5.80 0.98
CA GLU A 368 -18.43 -6.93 1.79
C GLU A 368 -17.28 -6.55 2.71
N VAL A 369 -16.54 -5.50 2.35
CA VAL A 369 -15.47 -4.92 3.17
C VAL A 369 -16.08 -3.89 4.12
N ALA A 370 -15.86 -4.06 5.43
CA ALA A 370 -16.52 -3.28 6.49
C ALA A 370 -16.26 -1.78 6.39
N LEU A 371 -15.02 -1.37 6.03
CA LEU A 371 -14.69 0.04 5.85
C LEU A 371 -15.48 0.65 4.69
N LEU A 372 -15.59 -0.05 3.57
CA LEU A 372 -16.28 0.43 2.36
C LEU A 372 -17.81 0.42 2.51
N ARG A 373 -18.37 -0.55 3.24
CA ARG A 373 -19.80 -0.62 3.58
C ARG A 373 -20.29 0.64 4.33
N ARG A 374 -19.40 1.31 5.05
CA ARG A 374 -19.72 2.53 5.82
C ARG A 374 -19.67 3.80 4.98
N GLU A 375 -19.08 3.74 3.79
CA GLU A 375 -18.89 4.90 2.92
C GLU A 375 -20.15 5.25 2.13
N ASP A 376 -20.34 6.54 1.83
CA ASP A 376 -21.31 6.96 0.83
C ASP A 376 -20.72 6.86 -0.57
N ARG A 377 -21.00 5.73 -1.22
CA ARG A 377 -20.53 5.45 -2.58
C ARG A 377 -21.24 6.28 -3.67
N SER A 378 -22.27 7.07 -3.32
CA SER A 378 -22.85 8.04 -4.25
C SER A 378 -22.00 9.30 -4.39
N LEU A 379 -21.07 9.55 -3.44
CA LEU A 379 -20.16 10.68 -3.47
C LEU A 379 -18.96 10.41 -4.38
N PRO A 380 -18.39 11.46 -5.01
CA PRO A 380 -17.10 11.37 -5.68
C PRO A 380 -16.00 10.87 -4.74
N TYR A 381 -14.99 10.19 -5.28
CA TYR A 381 -13.86 9.66 -4.49
C TYR A 381 -13.13 10.75 -3.70
N GLU A 382 -13.06 11.96 -4.22
CA GLU A 382 -12.41 13.11 -3.61
C GLU A 382 -13.15 13.56 -2.34
N GLU A 383 -14.48 13.56 -2.35
CA GLU A 383 -15.29 13.87 -1.16
C GLU A 383 -15.21 12.74 -0.12
N ARG A 384 -15.20 11.49 -0.57
CA ARG A 384 -14.98 10.33 0.32
C ARG A 384 -13.62 10.40 0.99
N ALA A 385 -12.57 10.72 0.23
CA ALA A 385 -11.21 10.91 0.76
C ALA A 385 -11.13 12.07 1.76
N ARG A 386 -11.81 13.19 1.48
CA ARG A 386 -11.92 14.31 2.42
C ARG A 386 -12.58 13.88 3.74
N ARG A 387 -13.70 13.14 3.66
CA ARG A 387 -14.39 12.60 4.84
C ARG A 387 -13.50 11.65 5.63
N LEU A 388 -12.77 10.76 4.95
CA LEU A 388 -11.78 9.89 5.59
C LEU A 388 -10.71 10.71 6.33
N TRP A 389 -10.22 11.79 5.72
CA TRP A 389 -9.24 12.68 6.38
C TRP A 389 -9.79 13.34 7.63
N VAL A 390 -11.01 13.88 7.60
CA VAL A 390 -11.64 14.44 8.81
C VAL A 390 -11.66 13.41 9.96
N LEU A 391 -11.95 12.14 9.66
CA LEU A 391 -11.92 11.08 10.67
C LEU A 391 -10.50 10.72 11.13
N ILE A 392 -9.50 10.75 10.26
CA ILE A 392 -8.10 10.48 10.61
C ILE A 392 -7.53 11.61 11.50
N GLU A 393 -7.74 12.88 11.14
CA GLU A 393 -7.29 14.04 11.91
C GLU A 393 -7.89 14.02 13.32
N ALA A 394 -9.20 13.76 13.42
CA ALA A 394 -9.91 13.62 14.69
C ALA A 394 -9.50 12.37 15.50
N GLY A 395 -8.58 11.54 14.99
CA GLY A 395 -8.12 10.32 15.64
C GLY A 395 -9.18 9.24 15.73
N ILE A 396 -10.24 9.32 14.93
CA ILE A 396 -11.37 8.38 14.91
C ILE A 396 -11.04 7.16 14.04
N LEU A 397 -10.48 7.40 12.86
CA LEU A 397 -10.01 6.36 11.94
C LEU A 397 -8.49 6.21 12.05
N GLY A 398 -7.99 4.97 12.01
CA GLY A 398 -6.58 4.65 12.29
C GLY A 398 -6.39 3.74 13.51
N ASP A 399 -5.15 3.44 13.87
CA ASP A 399 -4.78 2.79 15.15
C ASP A 399 -3.50 3.40 15.74
N ASP A 400 -3.37 4.72 15.64
CA ASP A 400 -2.29 5.48 16.27
C ASP A 400 -2.45 5.63 17.80
N ARG A 401 -3.47 4.99 18.37
CA ARG A 401 -3.83 4.98 19.79
C ARG A 401 -4.10 6.37 20.38
N ARG A 402 -4.33 7.39 19.53
CA ARG A 402 -4.79 8.70 19.99
C ARG A 402 -6.22 8.56 20.52
N GLU A 403 -6.50 9.27 21.61
CA GLU A 403 -7.88 9.43 22.06
C GLU A 403 -8.62 10.25 21.01
N PRO A 404 -9.79 9.81 20.50
CA PRO A 404 -10.50 10.57 19.48
C PRO A 404 -10.95 11.93 20.01
N GLU A 405 -10.85 12.96 19.19
CA GLU A 405 -11.33 14.31 19.44
C GLU A 405 -12.29 14.72 18.31
N PRO A 406 -13.53 14.19 18.29
CA PRO A 406 -14.46 14.43 17.18
C PRO A 406 -14.88 15.90 17.09
N THR A 407 -14.67 16.50 15.92
CA THR A 407 -15.29 17.78 15.56
C THR A 407 -16.78 17.59 15.25
N GLY A 408 -17.55 18.68 15.14
CA GLY A 408 -18.95 18.62 14.71
C GLY A 408 -19.11 17.94 13.34
N GLU A 409 -18.20 18.24 12.41
CA GLU A 409 -18.14 17.62 11.09
C GLU A 409 -17.78 16.12 11.17
N ALA A 410 -16.81 15.75 12.02
CA ALA A 410 -16.45 14.35 12.22
C ALA A 410 -17.63 13.53 12.78
N LEU A 411 -18.41 14.13 13.69
CA LEU A 411 -19.65 13.51 14.20
C LEU A 411 -20.70 13.37 13.10
N GLU A 412 -20.89 14.38 12.26
CA GLU A 412 -21.81 14.30 11.12
C GLU A 412 -21.45 13.14 10.19
N ILE A 413 -20.16 13.00 9.83
CA ILE A 413 -19.66 11.88 9.01
C ILE A 413 -19.88 10.54 9.71
N LEU A 414 -19.61 10.44 11.02
CA LEU A 414 -19.85 9.22 11.79
C LEU A 414 -21.33 8.84 11.78
N PHE A 415 -22.23 9.80 12.03
CA PHE A 415 -23.67 9.56 12.03
C PHE A 415 -24.20 9.18 10.66
N ASP A 416 -23.72 9.81 9.59
CA ASP A 416 -24.02 9.43 8.20
C ASP A 416 -23.48 8.03 7.84
N SER A 417 -22.32 7.63 8.38
CA SER A 417 -21.79 6.27 8.17
C SER A 417 -22.63 5.21 8.91
N MET A 418 -23.21 5.59 10.04
CA MET A 418 -24.06 4.69 10.83
C MET A 418 -25.43 4.45 10.22
N THR A 419 -26.04 5.45 9.56
CA THR A 419 -27.32 5.24 8.86
C THR A 419 -27.23 4.17 7.77
N LYS A 420 -26.04 3.96 7.21
CA LYS A 420 -25.75 2.95 6.18
C LYS A 420 -25.52 1.55 6.75
N SER A 421 -24.97 1.46 7.96
CA SER A 421 -24.56 0.19 8.58
C SER A 421 -25.49 -0.33 9.68
N ILE A 422 -26.43 0.49 10.16
CA ILE A 422 -27.39 0.13 11.21
C ILE A 422 -28.31 -1.02 10.77
N ASP A 423 -28.61 -1.93 11.70
CA ASP A 423 -29.63 -2.95 11.47
C ASP A 423 -31.03 -2.32 11.49
N LEU A 424 -31.60 -2.12 10.29
CA LEU A 424 -32.90 -1.47 10.10
C LEU A 424 -34.06 -2.26 10.73
N ASP A 425 -33.97 -3.59 10.84
CA ASP A 425 -35.03 -4.41 11.45
C ASP A 425 -35.00 -4.24 12.98
N VAL A 426 -33.82 -4.29 13.58
CA VAL A 426 -33.63 -4.04 15.01
C VAL A 426 -34.04 -2.61 15.34
N ALA A 427 -33.60 -1.62 14.57
CA ALA A 427 -33.91 -0.21 14.78
C ALA A 427 -35.42 0.07 14.66
N ARG A 428 -36.10 -0.46 13.63
CA ARG A 428 -37.58 -0.35 13.51
C ARG A 428 -38.30 -0.98 14.69
N SER A 429 -37.80 -2.10 15.20
CA SER A 429 -38.41 -2.80 16.33
C SER A 429 -38.38 -2.01 17.65
N LEU A 430 -37.64 -0.90 17.74
CA LEU A 430 -37.65 0.02 18.88
C LEU A 430 -38.89 0.92 18.90
N LYS A 431 -39.57 1.10 17.76
CA LYS A 431 -40.79 1.92 17.63
C LYS A 431 -40.61 3.39 18.07
N GLY A 432 -39.45 3.97 17.78
CA GLY A 432 -39.17 5.39 18.01
C GLY A 432 -37.71 5.72 17.74
N PRO A 433 -37.33 7.01 17.82
CA PRO A 433 -35.96 7.45 17.55
C PRO A 433 -34.95 6.87 18.55
N ILE A 434 -33.71 6.71 18.09
CA ILE A 434 -32.55 6.41 18.93
C ILE A 434 -31.80 7.73 19.14
N GLU A 435 -31.58 8.13 20.39
CA GLU A 435 -30.98 9.42 20.73
C GLU A 435 -29.63 9.21 21.42
N TRP A 436 -28.64 10.03 21.05
CA TRP A 436 -27.36 10.17 21.69
C TRP A 436 -27.30 11.49 22.44
N ARG A 437 -27.02 11.41 23.74
CA ARG A 437 -26.74 12.56 24.58
C ARG A 437 -25.28 12.55 24.96
N PHE A 438 -24.53 13.49 24.39
CA PHE A 438 -23.15 13.67 24.76
C PHE A 438 -23.03 14.57 25.98
N THR A 439 -22.13 14.24 26.90
CA THR A 439 -21.83 15.09 28.07
C THR A 439 -20.93 16.27 27.72
N ASP A 440 -20.31 16.23 26.54
CA ASP A 440 -19.27 17.11 26.03
C ASP A 440 -19.56 17.60 24.59
N GLY A 441 -20.81 17.48 24.11
CA GLY A 441 -21.20 17.90 22.77
C GLY A 441 -22.72 17.94 22.56
N ASP A 442 -23.13 18.43 21.39
CA ASP A 442 -24.55 18.53 21.04
C ASP A 442 -25.19 17.16 20.82
N PRO A 443 -26.44 16.95 21.24
CA PRO A 443 -27.12 15.67 21.06
C PRO A 443 -27.37 15.37 19.58
N TRP A 444 -27.52 14.08 19.28
CA TRP A 444 -27.87 13.57 17.96
C TRP A 444 -28.98 12.54 18.07
N HIS A 445 -29.74 12.32 17.01
CA HIS A 445 -30.68 11.21 16.95
C HIS A 445 -30.78 10.59 15.56
N ILE A 446 -31.09 9.30 15.52
CA ILE A 446 -31.42 8.57 14.30
C ILE A 446 -32.89 8.22 14.31
N VAL A 447 -33.58 8.53 13.22
CA VAL A 447 -34.96 8.13 12.94
C VAL A 447 -34.93 7.10 11.83
N VAL A 448 -35.66 6.00 12.01
CA VAL A 448 -35.78 4.95 10.98
C VAL A 448 -37.22 4.91 10.48
N THR A 449 -37.41 5.22 9.20
CA THR A 449 -38.71 5.25 8.50
C THR A 449 -38.60 4.45 7.22
N ASN A 450 -39.59 3.59 6.94
CA ASN A 450 -39.79 2.91 5.64
C ASN A 450 -38.51 2.50 4.89
N GLY A 451 -37.66 1.68 5.51
CA GLY A 451 -36.46 1.12 4.87
C GLY A 451 -35.25 2.04 4.81
N HIS A 452 -35.30 3.23 5.41
CA HIS A 452 -34.20 4.18 5.47
C HIS A 452 -33.96 4.69 6.91
N ALA A 453 -32.73 5.08 7.21
CA ALA A 453 -32.33 5.70 8.46
C ALA A 453 -31.79 7.10 8.18
N GLU A 454 -32.23 8.07 8.96
CA GLU A 454 -31.82 9.47 8.85
C GLU A 454 -31.24 9.93 10.20
N ALA A 455 -30.05 10.53 10.17
CA ALA A 455 -29.42 11.11 11.36
C ALA A 455 -29.62 12.63 11.39
N LYS A 456 -29.92 13.18 12.57
CA LYS A 456 -30.16 14.62 12.77
C LYS A 456 -29.46 15.11 14.05
N PRO A 457 -28.85 16.30 14.02
CA PRO A 457 -28.44 16.96 15.25
C PRO A 457 -29.69 17.38 16.05
N GLY A 458 -29.54 17.45 17.38
CA GLY A 458 -30.60 17.82 18.32
C GLY A 458 -31.28 16.63 19.01
N LEU A 459 -32.21 16.96 19.91
CA LEU A 459 -33.00 15.99 20.67
C LEU A 459 -34.16 15.45 19.81
N ALA A 460 -34.47 14.17 19.99
CA ALA A 460 -35.61 13.49 19.37
C ALA A 460 -36.96 13.79 20.06
N GLY A 461 -36.93 14.42 21.24
CA GLY A 461 -38.10 14.68 22.07
C GLY A 461 -38.55 13.45 22.85
N THR A 462 -39.07 12.43 22.17
CA THR A 462 -39.56 11.16 22.78
C THR A 462 -38.79 9.94 22.25
N PRO A 463 -37.50 9.77 22.61
CA PRO A 463 -36.70 8.66 22.13
C PRO A 463 -37.15 7.32 22.71
N ALA A 464 -37.09 6.27 21.90
CA ALA A 464 -37.31 4.88 22.35
C ALA A 464 -36.11 4.33 23.13
N LEU A 465 -34.90 4.81 22.78
CA LEU A 465 -33.63 4.47 23.40
C LEU A 465 -32.74 5.72 23.44
N THR A 466 -32.14 6.00 24.60
CA THR A 466 -31.13 7.06 24.74
C THR A 466 -29.80 6.46 25.17
N LEU A 467 -28.73 6.80 24.45
CA LEU A 467 -27.34 6.50 24.76
C LEU A 467 -26.70 7.77 25.35
N GLU A 468 -26.30 7.74 26.62
CA GLU A 468 -25.56 8.84 27.26
C GLU A 468 -24.09 8.46 27.39
N THR A 469 -23.19 9.27 26.81
CA THR A 469 -21.74 9.01 26.74
C THR A 469 -20.97 10.29 26.40
N THR A 470 -19.66 10.22 26.15
CA THR A 470 -18.87 11.32 25.57
C THR A 470 -18.76 11.16 24.05
N THR A 471 -18.49 12.24 23.31
CA THR A 471 -18.26 12.16 21.86
C THR A 471 -17.10 11.23 21.53
N SER A 472 -16.01 11.30 22.31
CA SER A 472 -14.83 10.44 22.15
C SER A 472 -15.10 8.97 22.43
N GLU A 473 -15.81 8.65 23.52
CA GLU A 473 -16.18 7.26 23.81
C GLU A 473 -17.12 6.70 22.75
N TRP A 474 -18.04 7.53 22.24
CA TRP A 474 -18.89 7.15 21.13
C TRP A 474 -18.12 6.87 19.84
N ALA A 475 -17.17 7.73 19.47
CA ALA A 475 -16.33 7.51 18.30
C ALA A 475 -15.59 6.16 18.40
N LYS A 476 -15.00 5.83 19.56
CA LYS A 476 -14.34 4.52 19.78
C LYS A 476 -15.29 3.33 19.62
N ILE A 477 -16.56 3.49 20.01
CA ILE A 477 -17.58 2.46 19.81
C ILE A 477 -17.94 2.34 18.33
N ALA A 478 -18.17 3.46 17.65
CA ALA A 478 -18.61 3.50 16.26
C ALA A 478 -17.59 2.88 15.29
N VAL A 479 -16.30 3.01 15.59
CA VAL A 479 -15.20 2.38 14.82
C VAL A 479 -14.64 1.10 15.45
N GLU A 480 -15.38 0.49 16.39
CA GLU A 480 -15.05 -0.80 17.03
C GLU A 480 -13.73 -0.86 17.82
N ARG A 481 -13.08 0.27 18.10
CA ARG A 481 -11.93 0.35 19.01
C ARG A 481 -12.29 -0.01 20.46
N THR A 482 -13.57 0.10 20.83
CA THR A 482 -14.05 -0.32 22.16
C THR A 482 -15.38 -1.04 22.04
N HIS A 483 -15.44 -2.27 22.54
CA HIS A 483 -16.68 -3.03 22.62
C HIS A 483 -17.67 -2.37 23.61
N PRO A 484 -18.94 -2.10 23.22
CA PRO A 484 -19.88 -1.34 24.05
C PRO A 484 -20.18 -1.92 25.43
N VAL A 485 -20.12 -3.25 25.58
CA VAL A 485 -20.27 -3.90 26.89
C VAL A 485 -19.18 -3.44 27.88
N ARG A 486 -17.96 -3.17 27.41
CA ARG A 486 -16.89 -2.63 28.28
C ARG A 486 -17.22 -1.20 28.72
N SER A 487 -17.75 -0.38 27.82
CA SER A 487 -18.18 1.01 28.14
C SER A 487 -19.37 1.03 29.10
N LEU A 488 -20.33 0.11 28.96
CA LEU A 488 -21.45 -0.07 29.89
C LEU A 488 -20.97 -0.49 31.28
N ALA A 489 -20.13 -1.53 31.36
CA ALA A 489 -19.56 -2.01 32.62
C ALA A 489 -18.73 -0.93 33.33
N GLY A 490 -17.97 -0.14 32.55
CA GLY A 490 -17.19 1.00 33.03
C GLY A 490 -17.99 2.28 33.28
N ARG A 491 -19.33 2.27 33.10
CA ARG A 491 -20.23 3.43 33.23
C ARG A 491 -19.89 4.62 32.32
N ARG A 492 -19.11 4.39 31.25
CA ARG A 492 -18.78 5.35 30.19
C ARG A 492 -19.87 5.44 29.11
N LEU A 493 -20.70 4.42 29.01
CA LEU A 493 -21.96 4.42 28.25
C LEU A 493 -23.11 4.12 29.22
N ARG A 494 -24.22 4.86 29.12
CA ARG A 494 -25.45 4.59 29.87
C ARG A 494 -26.64 4.53 28.93
N LEU A 495 -27.52 3.55 29.14
CA LEU A 495 -28.73 3.38 28.33
C LEU A 495 -29.98 3.76 29.13
N ARG A 496 -30.83 4.62 28.57
CA ARG A 496 -32.19 4.93 29.07
C ARG A 496 -33.24 4.47 28.05
N GLY A 497 -34.39 4.04 28.54
CA GLY A 497 -35.45 3.41 27.74
C GLY A 497 -36.00 2.16 28.42
N SER A 498 -36.95 1.48 27.78
CA SER A 498 -37.52 0.22 28.29
C SER A 498 -36.46 -0.88 28.36
N LEU A 499 -36.64 -1.88 29.24
CA LEU A 499 -35.74 -3.04 29.31
C LEU A 499 -35.61 -3.74 27.95
N ALA A 500 -36.71 -3.84 27.20
CA ALA A 500 -36.73 -4.39 25.85
C ALA A 500 -35.89 -3.57 24.86
N ALA A 501 -35.92 -2.24 24.94
CA ALA A 501 -35.08 -1.37 24.11
C ALA A 501 -33.59 -1.51 24.46
N LYS A 502 -33.24 -1.54 25.75
CA LYS A 502 -31.85 -1.72 26.21
C LYS A 502 -31.28 -3.07 25.76
N ALA A 503 -32.07 -4.15 25.82
CA ALA A 503 -31.65 -5.48 25.37
C ALA A 503 -31.39 -5.56 23.85
N LYS A 504 -31.96 -4.65 23.06
CA LYS A 504 -31.73 -4.55 21.62
C LYS A 504 -30.53 -3.67 21.26
N ALA A 505 -30.04 -2.85 22.19
CA ALA A 505 -28.96 -1.90 21.93
C ALA A 505 -27.67 -2.58 21.42
N SER A 506 -27.33 -3.77 21.95
CA SER A 506 -26.18 -4.54 21.49
C SER A 506 -26.33 -5.09 20.06
N LYS A 507 -27.56 -5.23 19.56
CA LYS A 507 -27.86 -5.76 18.23
C LYS A 507 -27.97 -4.68 17.14
N LEU A 508 -28.12 -3.41 17.53
CA LEU A 508 -28.33 -2.29 16.59
C LEU A 508 -27.14 -2.07 15.67
N PHE A 509 -25.93 -2.22 16.21
CA PHE A 509 -24.71 -1.76 15.55
C PHE A 509 -23.94 -2.87 14.84
N LYS A 510 -24.54 -4.06 14.66
CA LYS A 510 -23.85 -5.27 14.14
C LYS A 510 -22.41 -5.38 14.67
N LEU A 511 -22.27 -5.16 15.98
CA LEU A 511 -20.99 -5.33 16.65
C LEU A 511 -20.71 -6.83 16.61
N GLY A 512 -19.73 -7.23 15.81
CA GLY A 512 -19.33 -8.63 15.62
C GLY A 512 -19.07 -9.36 16.93
#